data_AF-A0A1H8ZE15-F1
#
_entry.id   AF-A0A1H8ZE15-F1
#
_cell.length_a   1.000
_cell.length_b   1.000
_cell.length_c   1.000
_cell.angle_alpha   90.00
_cell.angle_beta   90.00
_cell.angle_gamma   90.00
#
_symmetry.space_group_name_H-M   'P 1'
#
loop_
_entity.id
_entity.type
_entity.pdbx_description
1 polymer ?
#
loop_
_entity_poly.entity_id
_entity_poly.type
_entity_poly.pdbx_seq_one_letter_code
_entity_poly.pdbx_strand_id
1 'polypeptide(L)'
;MSAGGAGSGSRLVALGKPDESMLIPVIVAVVVLLLFFLLLRHVVRKRGGWRRFRRGVAREAALTRRAFGEPVRAWRRHRRGVRALARQLGDPRGGLRVRRLLDAAGAALGDVPGAFAYALRLEPGWAEVQVAARRLPEPPAPWETDDAAGRQSWCLDLDRLDETAALLPDGPPRAGARIRPLPVAVGLAADACVHLDLAAGPRMITVEGDTAARTHLLQALAAQLDRPGSGASVTVTDGVHPHYPAERLDTVLRRLEDTPADPAREEAGTAAEVVVCAAPTREQARRLGALAASGVVVCLADGPVPGHSWALRVDARGRVTAPELGLHADCAPLGRAVAAAVRADRRRARRAPQRHTMVEPPIELRGWPEQRPPERHALTEEPTPPPTPPPTPPPRTDTASPLLSEPATARSRSAEASSTGGDQPAAP
;
A
#
# COMPACT_ATOMS: atom_id res chain seq x y z
N MET A 1 -31.67 46.23 -72.78
CA MET A 1 -30.96 45.17 -73.53
C MET A 1 -29.48 45.25 -73.21
N SER A 2 -28.82 44.07 -73.16
CA SER A 2 -27.44 43.78 -72.73
C SER A 2 -27.15 43.94 -71.23
N ALA A 3 -26.61 43.00 -70.45
CA ALA A 3 -26.30 41.55 -70.46
C ALA A 3 -25.15 41.41 -69.44
N GLY A 4 -25.31 40.56 -68.43
CA GLY A 4 -24.32 40.40 -67.35
C GLY A 4 -23.13 39.51 -67.71
N GLY A 5 -22.16 39.45 -66.79
CA GLY A 5 -21.06 38.50 -66.82
C GLY A 5 -20.32 38.48 -65.50
N ALA A 6 -20.62 37.46 -64.67
CA ALA A 6 -19.93 37.14 -63.43
C ALA A 6 -18.55 36.55 -63.73
N GLY A 7 -17.47 37.18 -63.24
CA GLY A 7 -16.12 36.62 -63.24
C GLY A 7 -15.92 35.69 -62.05
N SER A 8 -16.26 34.41 -62.23
CA SER A 8 -15.96 33.34 -61.27
C SER A 8 -14.49 32.94 -61.38
N GLY A 9 -13.67 33.37 -60.41
CA GLY A 9 -12.27 32.97 -60.28
C GLY A 9 -12.13 31.49 -59.91
N SER A 10 -11.93 30.63 -60.91
CA SER A 10 -11.56 29.24 -60.70
C SER A 10 -10.09 29.14 -60.27
N ARG A 11 -9.86 28.86 -58.98
CA ARG A 11 -8.57 28.36 -58.48
C ARG A 11 -8.31 26.99 -59.13
N LEU A 12 -7.46 26.96 -60.14
CA LEU A 12 -6.87 25.73 -60.67
C LEU A 12 -6.01 25.11 -59.57
N VAL A 13 -6.49 24.00 -58.99
CA VAL A 13 -5.67 23.10 -58.18
C VAL A 13 -4.64 22.49 -59.12
N ALA A 14 -3.41 23.00 -59.07
CA ALA A 14 -2.28 22.38 -59.73
C ALA A 14 -2.03 21.01 -59.09
N LEU A 15 -2.51 19.95 -59.74
CA LEU A 15 -2.05 18.59 -59.47
C LEU A 15 -0.58 18.55 -59.89
N GLY A 16 0.33 18.63 -58.91
CA GLY A 16 1.75 18.43 -59.12
C GLY A 16 1.98 17.08 -59.82
N LYS A 17 2.69 17.13 -60.95
CA LYS A 17 3.14 15.95 -61.69
C LYS A 17 3.96 15.10 -60.71
N PRO A 18 3.60 13.84 -60.43
CA PRO A 18 4.37 13.01 -59.51
C PRO A 18 5.77 12.82 -60.09
N ASP A 19 6.80 13.10 -59.28
CA ASP A 19 8.19 12.83 -59.64
C ASP A 19 8.31 11.37 -60.12
N GLU A 20 9.00 11.13 -61.24
CA GLU A 20 9.16 9.78 -61.82
C GLU A 20 9.72 8.75 -60.82
N SER A 21 10.42 9.23 -59.78
CA SER A 21 10.95 8.46 -58.66
C SER A 21 9.87 7.89 -57.71
N MET A 22 8.69 8.52 -57.60
CA MET A 22 7.54 8.03 -56.80
C MET A 22 6.66 7.04 -57.59
N LEU A 23 6.74 7.07 -58.92
CA LEU A 23 5.94 6.23 -59.80
C LEU A 23 6.39 4.75 -59.74
N ILE A 24 7.70 4.52 -59.71
CA ILE A 24 8.30 3.19 -59.60
C ILE A 24 7.87 2.45 -58.32
N PRO A 25 8.02 3.00 -57.08
CA PRO A 25 7.61 2.30 -55.86
C PRO A 25 6.09 2.09 -55.80
N VAL A 26 5.29 3.00 -56.36
CA VAL A 26 3.83 2.81 -56.47
C VAL A 26 3.50 1.66 -57.42
N ILE A 27 4.13 1.58 -58.59
CA ILE A 27 3.95 0.46 -59.52
C ILE A 27 4.38 -0.85 -58.88
N VAL A 28 5.55 -0.89 -58.23
CA VAL A 28 6.03 -2.09 -57.52
C VAL A 28 5.04 -2.49 -56.43
N ALA A 29 4.54 -1.54 -55.63
CA ALA A 29 3.53 -1.81 -54.61
C ALA A 29 2.24 -2.37 -55.21
N VAL A 30 1.76 -1.81 -56.32
CA VAL A 30 0.56 -2.28 -57.03
C VAL A 30 0.76 -3.69 -57.59
N VAL A 31 1.91 -3.96 -58.22
CA VAL A 31 2.24 -5.28 -58.77
C VAL A 31 2.35 -6.33 -57.66
N VAL A 32 3.01 -6.01 -56.55
CA VAL A 32 3.10 -6.89 -55.37
C VAL A 32 1.72 -7.13 -54.78
N LEU A 33 0.88 -6.10 -54.67
CA LEU A 33 -0.49 -6.22 -54.16
C LEU A 33 -1.37 -7.10 -55.08
N LEU A 34 -1.20 -6.95 -56.40
CA LEU A 34 -1.90 -7.76 -57.39
C LEU A 34 -1.48 -9.24 -57.31
N LEU A 35 -0.17 -9.49 -57.24
CA LEU A 35 0.39 -10.84 -57.03
C LEU A 35 -0.16 -11.47 -55.75
N PHE A 36 -0.19 -10.72 -54.65
CA PHE A 36 -0.75 -11.18 -53.38
C PHE A 36 -2.24 -11.49 -53.49
N PHE A 37 -3.02 -10.63 -54.15
CA PHE A 37 -4.45 -10.85 -54.37
C PHE A 37 -4.71 -12.10 -55.24
N LEU A 38 -3.93 -12.29 -56.30
CA LEU A 38 -4.03 -13.45 -57.18
C LEU A 38 -3.66 -14.75 -56.45
N LEU A 39 -2.59 -14.71 -55.65
CA LEU A 39 -2.18 -15.84 -54.82
C LEU A 39 -3.27 -16.20 -53.80
N LEU A 40 -3.83 -15.20 -53.12
CA LEU A 40 -4.93 -15.38 -52.17
C LEU A 40 -6.15 -15.99 -52.86
N ARG A 41 -6.54 -15.47 -54.03
CA ARG A 41 -7.64 -16.01 -54.85
C ARG A 41 -7.36 -17.45 -55.29
N HIS A 42 -6.13 -17.77 -55.70
CA HIS A 42 -5.73 -19.12 -56.11
C HIS A 42 -5.86 -20.11 -54.95
N VAL A 43 -5.33 -19.76 -53.78
CA VAL A 43 -5.42 -20.59 -52.56
C VAL A 43 -6.88 -20.79 -52.13
N VAL A 44 -7.69 -19.73 -52.19
CA VAL A 44 -9.12 -19.78 -51.88
C VAL A 44 -9.89 -20.68 -52.84
N ARG A 45 -9.59 -20.61 -54.14
CA ARG A 45 -10.20 -21.50 -55.14
C ARG A 45 -9.78 -22.96 -54.91
N LYS A 46 -8.48 -23.22 -54.68
CA LYS A 46 -7.98 -24.58 -54.39
C LYS A 46 -8.58 -25.20 -53.13
N ARG A 47 -8.87 -24.40 -52.10
CA ARG A 47 -9.43 -24.88 -50.82
C ARG A 47 -10.97 -24.92 -50.78
N GLY A 48 -11.64 -24.82 -51.94
CA GLY A 48 -13.10 -25.00 -52.05
C GLY A 48 -13.92 -23.80 -51.59
N GLY A 49 -13.39 -22.59 -51.76
CA GLY A 49 -14.11 -21.33 -51.59
C GLY A 49 -13.80 -20.57 -50.29
N TRP A 50 -14.13 -19.28 -50.30
CA TRP A 50 -13.81 -18.33 -49.22
C TRP A 50 -14.35 -18.78 -47.85
N ARG A 51 -15.50 -19.46 -47.83
CA ARG A 51 -16.11 -20.00 -46.61
C ARG A 51 -15.28 -21.12 -45.96
N ARG A 52 -14.68 -22.02 -46.73
CA ARG A 52 -13.87 -23.13 -46.21
C ARG A 52 -12.48 -22.66 -45.78
N PHE A 53 -11.85 -21.78 -46.56
CA PHE A 53 -10.59 -21.13 -46.18
C PHE A 53 -10.74 -20.36 -44.86
N ARG A 54 -11.78 -19.51 -44.73
CA ARG A 54 -12.07 -18.80 -43.48
C ARG A 54 -12.33 -19.73 -42.30
N ARG A 55 -12.99 -20.88 -42.50
CA ARG A 55 -13.20 -21.87 -41.42
C ARG A 55 -11.90 -22.56 -41.01
N GLY A 56 -11.02 -22.89 -41.96
CA GLY A 56 -9.69 -23.44 -41.68
C GLY A 56 -8.82 -22.46 -40.90
N VAL A 57 -8.71 -21.22 -41.39
CA VAL A 57 -7.99 -20.14 -40.71
C VAL A 57 -8.62 -19.81 -39.35
N ALA A 58 -9.94 -19.82 -39.22
CA ALA A 58 -10.59 -19.60 -37.92
C ALA A 58 -10.31 -20.72 -36.93
N ARG A 59 -10.22 -21.98 -37.37
CA ARG A 59 -9.87 -23.13 -36.53
C ARG A 59 -8.41 -23.07 -36.11
N GLU A 60 -7.49 -22.85 -37.04
CA GLU A 60 -6.06 -22.68 -36.74
C GLU A 60 -5.85 -21.46 -35.83
N ALA A 61 -6.45 -20.31 -36.13
CA ALA A 61 -6.39 -19.12 -35.29
C ALA A 61 -7.07 -19.31 -33.93
N ALA A 62 -8.02 -20.23 -33.77
CA ALA A 62 -8.61 -20.57 -32.46
C ALA A 62 -7.64 -21.43 -31.63
N LEU A 63 -6.93 -22.37 -32.26
CA LEU A 63 -5.90 -23.17 -31.61
C LEU A 63 -4.70 -22.30 -31.21
N THR A 64 -4.24 -21.42 -32.11
CA THR A 64 -3.18 -20.43 -31.81
C THR A 64 -3.64 -19.41 -30.77
N ARG A 65 -4.91 -18.97 -30.79
CA ARG A 65 -5.45 -18.09 -29.73
C ARG A 65 -5.54 -18.79 -28.37
N ARG A 66 -5.71 -20.11 -28.31
CA ARG A 66 -5.68 -20.84 -27.04
C ARG A 66 -4.25 -20.98 -26.53
N ALA A 67 -3.28 -21.26 -27.41
CA ALA A 67 -1.88 -21.39 -27.06
C ALA A 67 -1.16 -20.05 -26.74
N PHE A 68 -1.48 -18.98 -27.46
CA PHE A 68 -0.85 -17.66 -27.31
C PHE A 68 -1.77 -16.59 -26.68
N GLY A 69 -3.01 -16.96 -26.34
CA GLY A 69 -3.94 -16.04 -25.69
C GLY A 69 -3.62 -15.80 -24.23
N GLU A 70 -3.01 -16.77 -23.54
CA GLU A 70 -2.65 -16.65 -22.12
C GLU A 70 -1.64 -15.52 -21.86
N PRO A 71 -0.51 -15.40 -22.60
CA PRO A 71 0.40 -14.26 -22.46
C PRO A 71 -0.28 -12.90 -22.69
N VAL A 72 -1.14 -12.80 -23.71
CA VAL A 72 -1.85 -11.56 -24.02
C VAL A 72 -2.87 -11.22 -22.92
N ARG A 73 -3.57 -12.21 -22.38
CA ARG A 73 -4.51 -12.04 -21.26
C ARG A 73 -3.78 -11.64 -19.99
N ALA A 74 -2.65 -12.27 -19.67
CA ALA A 74 -1.80 -11.92 -18.54
C ALA A 74 -1.28 -10.48 -18.65
N TRP A 75 -0.77 -10.09 -19.83
CA TRP A 75 -0.34 -8.73 -20.10
C TRP A 75 -1.48 -7.70 -19.97
N ARG A 76 -2.67 -8.02 -20.51
CA ARG A 76 -3.86 -7.16 -20.38
C ARG A 76 -4.29 -7.03 -18.93
N ARG A 77 -4.30 -8.12 -18.15
CA ARG A 77 -4.60 -8.11 -16.71
C ARG A 77 -3.61 -7.23 -15.96
N HIS A 78 -2.31 -7.42 -16.19
CA HIS A 78 -1.27 -6.58 -15.61
C HIS A 78 -1.47 -5.10 -15.95
N ARG A 79 -1.72 -4.75 -17.22
CA ARG A 79 -1.98 -3.36 -17.64
C ARG A 79 -3.23 -2.77 -16.99
N ARG A 80 -4.31 -3.56 -16.86
CA ARG A 80 -5.53 -3.14 -16.17
C ARG A 80 -5.25 -2.91 -14.69
N GLY A 81 -4.55 -3.85 -14.03
CA GLY A 81 -4.18 -3.74 -12.63
C GLY A 81 -3.29 -2.53 -12.34
N VAL A 82 -2.28 -2.26 -13.18
CA VAL A 82 -1.45 -1.05 -13.06
C VAL A 82 -2.31 0.21 -13.15
N ARG A 83 -3.29 0.27 -14.06
CA ARG A 83 -4.18 1.43 -14.19
C ARG A 83 -5.16 1.57 -13.02
N ALA A 84 -5.68 0.46 -12.50
CA ALA A 84 -6.57 0.47 -11.34
C ALA A 84 -5.83 0.99 -10.10
N LEU A 85 -4.70 0.35 -9.75
CA LEU A 85 -3.86 0.76 -8.64
C LEU A 85 -3.32 2.18 -8.80
N ALA A 86 -2.84 2.56 -9.99
CA ALA A 86 -2.30 3.91 -10.20
C ALA A 86 -3.37 5.01 -10.05
N ARG A 87 -4.63 4.72 -10.43
CA ARG A 87 -5.73 5.66 -10.22
C ARG A 87 -6.03 5.81 -8.74
N GLN A 88 -6.14 4.70 -8.01
CA GLN A 88 -6.43 4.72 -6.58
C GLN A 88 -5.30 5.32 -5.75
N LEU A 89 -4.06 4.89 -5.96
CA LEU A 89 -2.89 5.44 -5.27
C LEU A 89 -2.65 6.90 -5.69
N GLY A 90 -2.93 7.24 -6.94
CA GLY A 90 -2.75 8.59 -7.48
C GLY A 90 -3.84 9.59 -7.06
N ASP A 91 -4.96 9.13 -6.48
CA ASP A 91 -6.01 9.99 -5.93
C ASP A 91 -5.58 10.54 -4.56
N PRO A 92 -5.42 11.88 -4.41
CA PRO A 92 -5.05 12.48 -3.12
C PRO A 92 -6.02 12.17 -1.98
N ARG A 93 -7.29 11.90 -2.28
CA ARG A 93 -8.31 11.58 -1.26
C ARG A 93 -8.37 10.08 -0.94
N GLY A 94 -7.84 9.23 -1.82
CA GLY A 94 -7.90 7.78 -1.67
C GLY A 94 -7.22 7.27 -0.41
N GLY A 95 -6.03 7.77 -0.09
CA GLY A 95 -5.30 7.38 1.13
C GLY A 95 -6.05 7.78 2.41
N LEU A 96 -6.61 8.99 2.45
CA LEU A 96 -7.43 9.46 3.59
C LEU A 96 -8.69 8.63 3.77
N ARG A 97 -9.35 8.24 2.68
CA ARG A 97 -10.53 7.37 2.71
C ARG A 97 -10.19 6.00 3.33
N VAL A 98 -9.10 5.37 2.89
CA VAL A 98 -8.65 4.09 3.44
C VAL A 98 -8.37 4.20 4.94
N ARG A 99 -7.67 5.27 5.36
CA ARG A 99 -7.38 5.51 6.78
C ARG A 99 -8.66 5.68 7.60
N ARG A 100 -9.60 6.51 7.13
CA ARG A 100 -10.90 6.72 7.79
C ARG A 100 -11.73 5.45 7.91
N LEU A 101 -11.71 4.58 6.90
CA LEU A 101 -12.42 3.29 6.98
C LEU A 101 -11.81 2.38 8.04
N LEU A 102 -10.48 2.33 8.15
CA LEU A 102 -9.78 1.55 9.17
C LEU A 102 -9.95 2.15 10.57
N ASP A 103 -9.97 3.48 10.69
CA ASP A 103 -10.26 4.20 11.94
C ASP A 103 -11.71 3.95 12.37
N ALA A 104 -12.67 4.06 11.46
CA ALA A 104 -14.09 3.82 11.74
C ALA A 104 -14.36 2.35 12.12
N ALA A 105 -13.74 1.38 11.44
CA ALA A 105 -13.81 -0.01 11.84
C ALA A 105 -13.14 -0.25 13.21
N GLY A 106 -12.00 0.41 13.46
CA GLY A 106 -11.33 0.37 14.77
C GLY A 106 -12.21 0.93 15.90
N ALA A 107 -12.88 2.06 15.67
CA ALA A 107 -13.80 2.67 16.62
C ALA A 107 -15.04 1.78 16.84
N ALA A 108 -15.56 1.15 15.79
CA ALA A 108 -16.69 0.22 15.87
C ALA A 108 -16.36 -1.07 16.64
N LEU A 109 -15.09 -1.50 16.63
CA LEU A 109 -14.64 -2.62 17.47
C LEU A 109 -14.55 -2.24 18.96
N GLY A 110 -14.53 -0.95 19.29
CA GLY A 110 -14.60 -0.43 20.65
C GLY A 110 -13.57 -1.05 21.60
N ASP A 111 -13.99 -1.34 22.83
CA ASP A 111 -13.16 -1.94 23.88
C ASP A 111 -13.10 -3.47 23.81
N VAL A 112 -13.49 -4.10 22.69
CA VAL A 112 -13.43 -5.57 22.57
C VAL A 112 -11.96 -6.02 22.70
N PRO A 113 -11.58 -6.73 23.79
CA PRO A 113 -10.17 -6.94 24.10
C PRO A 113 -9.46 -7.76 23.03
N GLY A 114 -8.41 -7.18 22.45
CA GLY A 114 -7.59 -7.81 21.43
C GLY A 114 -8.25 -7.90 20.04
N ALA A 115 -9.37 -7.21 19.81
CA ALA A 115 -9.95 -7.08 18.48
C ALA A 115 -9.40 -5.86 17.75
N PHE A 116 -8.99 -6.02 16.49
CA PHE A 116 -8.51 -4.89 15.68
C PHE A 116 -8.69 -5.13 14.17
N ALA A 117 -9.02 -4.06 13.45
CA ALA A 117 -9.01 -4.04 11.99
C ALA A 117 -7.56 -3.96 11.48
N TYR A 118 -7.17 -4.86 10.57
CA TYR A 118 -5.79 -4.92 10.09
C TYR A 118 -5.64 -4.84 8.58
N ALA A 119 -6.67 -5.16 7.79
CA ALA A 119 -6.62 -5.05 6.34
C ALA A 119 -7.94 -4.50 5.79
N LEU A 120 -7.87 -3.88 4.63
CA LEU A 120 -9.01 -3.34 3.90
C LEU A 120 -8.91 -3.74 2.43
N ARG A 121 -9.95 -4.39 1.91
CA ARG A 121 -10.15 -4.58 0.49
C ARG A 121 -11.11 -3.50 -0.01
N LEU A 122 -10.66 -2.71 -0.98
CA LEU A 122 -11.42 -1.59 -1.52
C LEU A 122 -11.77 -1.84 -2.99
N GLU A 123 -13.05 -1.74 -3.29
CA GLU A 123 -13.63 -1.78 -4.63
C GLU A 123 -14.40 -0.47 -4.90
N PRO A 124 -14.73 -0.16 -6.17
CA PRO A 124 -15.68 0.90 -6.46
C PRO A 124 -17.02 0.60 -5.76
N GLY A 125 -17.48 1.50 -4.90
CA GLY A 125 -18.77 1.38 -4.20
C GLY A 125 -18.78 0.41 -3.01
N TRP A 126 -17.67 -0.25 -2.68
CA TRP A 126 -17.65 -1.25 -1.61
C TRP A 126 -16.32 -1.35 -0.88
N ALA A 127 -16.38 -1.65 0.41
CA ALA A 127 -15.24 -1.85 1.28
C ALA A 127 -15.44 -3.10 2.16
N GLU A 128 -14.41 -3.92 2.28
CA GLU A 128 -14.35 -5.05 3.21
C GLU A 128 -13.15 -4.87 4.14
N VAL A 129 -13.40 -4.80 5.44
CA VAL A 129 -12.37 -4.72 6.48
C VAL A 129 -12.17 -6.10 7.08
N GLN A 130 -10.92 -6.55 7.16
CA GLN A 130 -10.55 -7.74 7.91
C GLN A 130 -10.24 -7.38 9.36
N VAL A 131 -10.80 -8.18 10.26
CA VAL A 131 -10.73 -7.98 11.70
C VAL A 131 -10.04 -9.19 12.33
N ALA A 132 -9.01 -8.95 13.13
CA ALA A 132 -8.44 -9.96 13.98
C ALA A 132 -9.21 -9.92 15.30
N ALA A 133 -9.94 -10.99 15.62
CA ALA A 133 -10.62 -11.14 16.91
C ALA A 133 -10.76 -12.62 17.27
N ARG A 134 -10.74 -12.95 18.58
CA ARG A 134 -11.01 -14.32 19.04
C ARG A 134 -12.43 -14.78 18.65
N ARG A 135 -13.38 -13.87 18.74
CA ARG A 135 -14.75 -14.00 18.25
C ARG A 135 -15.11 -12.68 17.58
N LEU A 136 -15.49 -12.72 16.31
CA LEU A 136 -15.89 -11.53 15.59
C LEU A 136 -17.18 -10.98 16.25
N PRO A 137 -17.18 -9.72 16.72
CA PRO A 137 -18.40 -9.11 17.22
C PRO A 137 -19.39 -8.87 16.07
N GLU A 138 -20.67 -8.79 16.40
CA GLU A 138 -21.69 -8.37 15.43
C GLU A 138 -21.38 -6.94 14.98
N PRO A 139 -21.33 -6.68 13.66
CA PRO A 139 -20.96 -5.36 13.16
C PRO A 139 -22.04 -4.34 13.51
N PRO A 140 -21.67 -3.20 14.12
CA PRO A 140 -22.61 -2.10 14.29
C PRO A 140 -22.84 -1.41 12.93
N ALA A 141 -24.05 -0.89 12.71
CA ALA A 141 -24.32 -0.06 11.54
C ALA A 141 -23.28 1.09 11.44
N PRO A 142 -22.78 1.41 10.23
CA PRO A 142 -23.22 0.92 8.92
C PRO A 142 -22.52 -0.36 8.44
N TRP A 143 -21.70 -1.00 9.28
CA TRP A 143 -21.02 -2.24 8.92
C TRP A 143 -22.02 -3.41 8.88
N GLU A 144 -21.83 -4.30 7.90
CA GLU A 144 -22.63 -5.50 7.72
C GLU A 144 -21.71 -6.73 7.65
N THR A 145 -22.22 -7.90 8.00
CA THR A 145 -21.55 -9.17 7.66
C THR A 145 -22.00 -9.61 6.28
N ASP A 146 -21.06 -10.02 5.44
CA ASP A 146 -21.37 -10.70 4.18
C ASP A 146 -20.95 -12.16 4.29
N ASP A 147 -21.88 -13.08 4.05
CA ASP A 147 -21.60 -14.53 4.06
C ASP A 147 -20.59 -14.96 2.99
N ALA A 148 -20.43 -14.16 1.93
CA ALA A 148 -19.40 -14.36 0.91
C ALA A 148 -18.03 -13.81 1.32
N ALA A 149 -18.00 -12.86 2.27
CA ALA A 149 -16.80 -12.35 2.88
C ALA A 149 -16.31 -13.34 3.95
N GLY A 150 -15.01 -13.34 4.25
CA GLY A 150 -14.44 -14.31 5.19
C GLY A 150 -15.11 -14.25 6.57
N ARG A 151 -14.98 -15.32 7.38
CA ARG A 151 -15.55 -15.39 8.76
C ARG A 151 -15.07 -14.31 9.74
N GLN A 152 -14.16 -13.43 9.31
CA GLN A 152 -13.47 -12.42 10.10
C GLN A 152 -13.44 -11.08 9.35
N SER A 153 -14.50 -10.76 8.61
CA SER A 153 -14.62 -9.48 7.92
C SER A 153 -15.97 -8.80 8.07
N TRP A 154 -15.92 -7.48 7.98
CA TRP A 154 -17.06 -6.59 7.94
C TRP A 154 -17.06 -5.86 6.60
N CYS A 155 -18.25 -5.69 6.04
CA CYS A 155 -18.47 -5.09 4.74
C CYS A 155 -19.22 -3.77 4.87
N LEU A 156 -19.01 -2.91 3.89
CA LEU A 156 -19.61 -1.59 3.84
C LEU A 156 -19.88 -1.20 2.39
N ASP A 157 -21.15 -0.94 2.09
CA ASP A 157 -21.57 -0.36 0.81
C ASP A 157 -21.30 1.15 0.84
N LEU A 158 -20.31 1.58 0.05
CA LEU A 158 -19.88 2.97 -0.04
C LEU A 158 -20.84 3.81 -0.89
N ASP A 159 -21.57 3.21 -1.84
CA ASP A 159 -22.52 3.93 -2.69
C ASP A 159 -23.76 4.33 -1.88
N ARG A 160 -24.19 3.48 -0.94
CA ARG A 160 -25.24 3.83 0.06
C ARG A 160 -24.81 4.91 1.05
N LEU A 161 -23.52 5.01 1.29
CA LEU A 161 -22.93 5.96 2.22
C LEU A 161 -22.76 7.36 1.63
N ASP A 162 -22.70 7.53 0.31
CA ASP A 162 -22.54 8.84 -0.32
C ASP A 162 -23.75 9.77 -0.08
N GLU A 163 -24.94 9.23 0.25
CA GLU A 163 -26.11 10.00 0.72
C GLU A 163 -26.00 10.44 2.20
N THR A 164 -25.09 9.81 2.96
CA THR A 164 -24.89 9.96 4.40
C THR A 164 -23.43 10.24 4.79
N ALA A 165 -22.62 10.72 3.84
CA ALA A 165 -21.15 10.82 3.90
C ALA A 165 -20.56 11.62 5.08
N ALA A 166 -21.40 12.26 5.89
CA ALA A 166 -21.07 12.90 7.16
C ALA A 166 -21.02 11.94 8.37
N LEU A 167 -21.35 10.65 8.21
CA LEU A 167 -21.60 9.72 9.34
C LEU A 167 -20.51 8.69 9.63
N LEU A 168 -19.41 8.61 8.88
CA LEU A 168 -18.23 7.86 9.37
C LEU A 168 -17.58 8.74 10.45
N PRO A 169 -17.71 8.41 11.76
CA PRO A 169 -17.11 9.23 12.79
C PRO A 169 -15.60 9.30 12.56
N ASP A 170 -15.02 10.50 12.68
CA ASP A 170 -13.60 10.61 12.97
C ASP A 170 -13.41 10.02 14.37
N GLY A 171 -13.31 8.70 14.43
CA GLY A 171 -13.17 7.97 15.68
C GLY A 171 -11.88 8.42 16.37
N PRO A 172 -11.88 8.49 17.72
CA PRO A 172 -10.62 8.64 18.44
C PRO A 172 -9.68 7.49 18.02
N PRO A 173 -8.36 7.72 18.02
CA PRO A 173 -7.40 6.63 17.82
C PRO A 173 -7.77 5.45 18.73
N ARG A 174 -7.66 4.22 18.21
CA ARG A 174 -8.06 3.00 18.93
C ARG A 174 -7.58 3.05 20.38
N ALA A 175 -8.42 2.64 21.34
CA ALA A 175 -8.02 2.54 22.73
C ALA A 175 -6.74 1.69 22.85
N GLY A 176 -5.64 2.30 23.30
CA GLY A 176 -4.32 1.66 23.43
C GLY A 176 -3.44 1.65 22.17
N ALA A 177 -3.91 2.11 21.00
CA ALA A 177 -3.05 2.25 19.82
C ALA A 177 -2.36 3.60 19.80
N ARG A 178 -1.06 3.59 20.11
CA ARG A 178 -0.19 4.78 20.07
C ARG A 178 -0.01 5.42 18.68
N ILE A 179 -0.38 4.70 17.61
CA ILE A 179 -0.15 5.12 16.22
C ILE A 179 -1.46 4.96 15.45
N ARG A 180 -1.85 6.02 14.72
CA ARG A 180 -2.96 5.96 13.76
C ARG A 180 -2.68 4.92 12.67
N PRO A 181 -3.72 4.35 12.01
CA PRO A 181 -3.53 3.37 10.94
C PRO A 181 -2.54 3.87 9.89
N LEU A 182 -1.66 2.96 9.47
CA LEU A 182 -0.64 3.17 8.46
C LEU A 182 -0.90 2.23 7.26
N PRO A 183 -1.93 2.53 6.45
CA PRO A 183 -2.33 1.67 5.35
C PRO A 183 -1.34 1.71 4.19
N VAL A 184 -0.97 0.53 3.69
CA VAL A 184 -0.21 0.36 2.45
C VAL A 184 -0.93 -0.60 1.52
N ALA A 185 -0.98 -0.28 0.22
CA ALA A 185 -1.51 -1.23 -0.75
C ALA A 185 -0.49 -2.36 -0.97
N VAL A 186 -0.94 -3.59 -0.84
CA VAL A 186 -0.12 -4.81 -1.05
C VAL A 186 -0.35 -5.41 -2.44
N GLY A 187 -1.48 -5.14 -3.08
CA GLY A 187 -1.78 -5.67 -4.42
C GLY A 187 -3.26 -5.65 -4.77
N LEU A 188 -3.63 -6.45 -5.77
CA LEU A 188 -5.02 -6.64 -6.20
C LEU A 188 -5.54 -8.04 -5.89
N ALA A 189 -6.75 -8.14 -5.35
CA ALA A 189 -7.50 -9.39 -5.22
C ALA A 189 -8.82 -9.23 -5.98
N ALA A 190 -9.05 -10.03 -7.03
CA ALA A 190 -10.26 -9.93 -7.86
C ALA A 190 -10.57 -8.49 -8.36
N ASP A 191 -9.54 -7.74 -8.78
CA ASP A 191 -9.61 -6.32 -9.18
C ASP A 191 -9.87 -5.31 -8.03
N ALA A 192 -10.06 -5.77 -6.80
CA ALA A 192 -10.07 -4.96 -5.59
C ALA A 192 -8.66 -4.65 -5.10
N CYS A 193 -8.43 -3.44 -4.58
CA CYS A 193 -7.16 -3.09 -3.99
C CYS A 193 -7.13 -3.50 -2.52
N VAL A 194 -6.14 -4.34 -2.19
CA VAL A 194 -5.93 -4.81 -0.82
C VAL A 194 -4.92 -3.89 -0.15
N HIS A 195 -5.32 -3.34 1.00
CA HIS A 195 -4.51 -2.53 1.90
C HIS A 195 -4.26 -3.30 3.19
N LEU A 196 -3.07 -3.11 3.75
CA LEU A 196 -2.67 -3.64 5.05
C LEU A 196 -2.32 -2.46 5.97
N ASP A 197 -2.87 -2.44 7.18
CA ASP A 197 -2.49 -1.50 8.23
C ASP A 197 -1.23 -2.01 8.95
N LEU A 198 -0.09 -1.40 8.67
CA LEU A 198 1.19 -1.81 9.27
C LEU A 198 1.27 -1.49 10.78
N ALA A 199 0.39 -0.63 11.29
CA ALA A 199 0.36 -0.23 12.70
C ALA A 199 -0.54 -1.12 13.56
N ALA A 200 -1.40 -1.96 12.96
CA ALA A 200 -2.42 -2.74 13.66
C ALA A 200 -1.88 -3.93 14.46
N GLY A 201 -0.73 -4.50 14.06
CA GLY A 201 -0.21 -5.75 14.60
C GLY A 201 1.18 -5.62 15.25
N PRO A 202 2.08 -6.61 15.06
CA PRO A 202 3.38 -6.68 15.73
C PRO A 202 4.37 -5.59 15.32
N ARG A 203 4.00 -4.70 14.37
CA ARG A 203 4.80 -3.59 13.82
C ARG A 203 6.15 -3.99 13.21
N MET A 204 6.48 -5.27 13.23
CA MET A 204 7.55 -5.90 12.47
C MET A 204 6.92 -6.66 11.29
N ILE A 205 7.21 -6.22 10.06
CA ILE A 205 6.70 -6.85 8.84
C ILE A 205 7.89 -7.30 8.01
N THR A 206 7.94 -8.60 7.72
CA THR A 206 8.94 -9.19 6.84
C THR A 206 8.35 -9.39 5.46
N VAL A 207 9.17 -9.19 4.43
CA VAL A 207 8.85 -9.63 3.07
C VAL A 207 9.71 -10.84 2.78
N GLU A 208 9.14 -11.94 2.32
CA GLU A 208 9.81 -13.24 2.15
C GLU A 208 9.52 -13.84 0.76
N GLY A 209 10.28 -14.86 0.35
CA GLY A 209 10.06 -15.58 -0.90
C GLY A 209 11.05 -15.22 -2.01
N ASP A 210 10.56 -15.13 -3.24
CA ASP A 210 11.39 -14.87 -4.43
C ASP A 210 12.16 -13.55 -4.30
N THR A 211 13.49 -13.59 -4.42
CA THR A 211 14.37 -12.45 -4.14
C THR A 211 13.99 -11.20 -4.94
N ALA A 212 13.76 -11.33 -6.25
CA ALA A 212 13.46 -10.18 -7.10
C ALA A 212 12.08 -9.59 -6.80
N ALA A 213 11.06 -10.45 -6.65
CA ALA A 213 9.72 -10.01 -6.30
C ALA A 213 9.65 -9.37 -4.91
N ARG A 214 10.40 -9.92 -3.95
CA ARG A 214 10.52 -9.43 -2.56
C ARG A 214 11.14 -8.05 -2.49
N THR A 215 12.27 -7.84 -3.17
CA THR A 215 12.89 -6.51 -3.26
C THR A 215 11.95 -5.49 -3.90
N HIS A 216 11.27 -5.84 -5.00
CA HIS A 216 10.32 -4.94 -5.64
C HIS A 216 9.11 -4.61 -4.76
N LEU A 217 8.59 -5.57 -4.01
CA LEU A 217 7.48 -5.35 -3.09
C LEU A 217 7.93 -4.43 -1.93
N LEU A 218 9.06 -4.74 -1.28
CA LEU A 218 9.60 -3.92 -0.19
C LEU A 218 9.81 -2.46 -0.64
N GLN A 219 10.43 -2.25 -1.80
CA GLN A 219 10.64 -0.92 -2.36
C GLN A 219 9.32 -0.21 -2.70
N ALA A 220 8.32 -0.94 -3.19
CA ALA A 220 7.00 -0.38 -3.46
C ALA A 220 6.25 0.00 -2.18
N LEU A 221 6.40 -0.75 -1.08
CA LEU A 221 5.84 -0.40 0.23
C LEU A 221 6.54 0.83 0.80
N ALA A 222 7.87 0.86 0.81
CA ALA A 222 8.66 2.00 1.26
C ALA A 222 8.29 3.27 0.47
N ALA A 223 8.20 3.18 -0.86
CA ALA A 223 7.83 4.29 -1.72
C ALA A 223 6.37 4.73 -1.60
N GLN A 224 5.48 3.93 -1.00
CA GLN A 224 4.13 4.37 -0.62
C GLN A 224 4.15 5.18 0.68
N LEU A 225 4.93 4.71 1.65
CA LEU A 225 5.07 5.36 2.96
C LEU A 225 5.83 6.69 2.86
N ASP A 226 6.77 6.83 1.92
CA ASP A 226 7.51 8.08 1.66
C ASP A 226 6.66 9.14 0.93
N ARG A 227 5.39 8.84 0.59
CA ARG A 227 4.54 9.79 -0.13
C ARG A 227 3.97 10.86 0.79
N PRO A 228 3.75 12.09 0.28
CA PRO A 228 3.06 13.12 1.04
C PRO A 228 1.69 12.65 1.53
N GLY A 229 1.41 12.83 2.82
CA GLY A 229 0.12 12.47 3.43
C GLY A 229 -0.02 11.01 3.85
N SER A 230 1.03 10.19 3.73
CA SER A 230 1.06 8.82 4.29
C SER A 230 0.91 8.79 5.81
N GLY A 231 1.36 9.86 6.48
CA GLY A 231 1.45 9.90 7.95
C GLY A 231 2.64 9.11 8.50
N ALA A 232 3.65 8.82 7.67
CA ALA A 232 4.91 8.20 8.08
C ALA A 232 6.11 9.11 7.84
N SER A 233 7.08 9.01 8.74
CA SER A 233 8.47 9.46 8.57
C SER A 233 9.30 8.22 8.26
N VAL A 234 9.81 8.10 7.03
CA VAL A 234 10.46 6.87 6.56
C VAL A 234 11.98 7.01 6.55
N THR A 235 12.65 6.17 7.32
CA THR A 235 14.10 5.97 7.26
C THR A 235 14.39 4.68 6.48
N VAL A 236 14.95 4.80 5.27
CA VAL A 236 15.42 3.67 4.47
C VAL A 236 16.91 3.46 4.73
N THR A 237 17.30 2.27 5.17
CA THR A 237 18.72 1.95 5.46
C THR A 237 19.47 1.46 4.24
N ASP A 238 20.79 1.40 4.38
CA ASP A 238 21.69 0.81 3.39
C ASP A 238 21.24 -0.61 2.98
N GLY A 239 21.50 -0.95 1.71
CA GLY A 239 21.16 -2.26 1.11
C GLY A 239 19.73 -2.41 0.58
N VAL A 240 18.77 -1.53 0.92
CA VAL A 240 17.37 -1.64 0.42
C VAL A 240 17.26 -1.24 -1.05
N HIS A 241 18.03 -0.23 -1.47
CA HIS A 241 18.02 0.27 -2.84
C HIS A 241 19.45 0.43 -3.36
N PRO A 242 19.83 -0.25 -4.46
CA PRO A 242 21.24 -0.34 -4.90
C PRO A 242 21.85 1.00 -5.32
N HIS A 243 21.01 1.99 -5.67
CA HIS A 243 21.45 3.31 -6.12
C HIS A 243 21.18 4.43 -5.12
N TYR A 244 20.81 4.10 -3.87
CA TYR A 244 20.53 5.10 -2.84
C TYR A 244 21.51 4.92 -1.68
N PRO A 245 22.50 5.82 -1.52
CA PRO A 245 23.39 5.78 -0.36
C PRO A 245 22.58 6.13 0.88
N ALA A 246 22.41 5.17 1.78
CA ALA A 246 21.64 5.31 2.99
C ALA A 246 22.51 5.04 4.24
N GLU A 247 21.99 5.45 5.38
CA GLU A 247 22.63 5.22 6.67
C GLU A 247 22.62 3.72 7.02
N ARG A 248 23.68 3.24 7.68
CA ARG A 248 23.73 1.85 8.16
C ARG A 248 22.70 1.63 9.26
N LEU A 249 22.09 0.45 9.27
CA LEU A 249 21.04 0.09 10.23
C LEU A 249 21.50 0.26 11.69
N ASP A 250 22.77 -0.06 12.02
CA ASP A 250 23.27 0.08 13.39
C ASP A 250 23.27 1.53 13.89
N THR A 251 23.53 2.51 13.02
CA THR A 251 23.52 3.92 13.40
C THR A 251 22.09 4.42 13.61
N VAL A 252 21.17 4.00 12.73
CA VAL A 252 19.74 4.28 12.86
C VAL A 252 19.19 3.69 14.17
N LEU A 253 19.55 2.44 14.49
CA LEU A 253 19.12 1.79 15.73
C LEU A 253 19.62 2.53 16.98
N ARG A 254 20.89 2.94 17.02
CA ARG A 254 21.43 3.73 18.14
C ARG A 254 20.64 5.04 18.31
N ARG A 255 20.42 5.77 17.22
CA ARG A 255 19.64 7.02 17.25
C ARG A 255 18.23 6.81 17.80
N LEU A 256 17.56 5.72 17.39
CA LEU A 256 16.20 5.42 17.83
C LEU A 256 16.15 4.98 19.31
N GLU A 257 17.16 4.25 19.78
CA GLU A 257 17.29 3.85 21.19
C GLU A 257 17.63 5.04 22.10
N ASP A 258 18.44 5.98 21.59
CA ASP A 258 18.85 7.19 22.32
C ASP A 258 17.76 8.28 22.31
N THR A 259 16.75 8.16 21.45
CA THR A 259 15.63 9.12 21.39
C THR A 259 14.61 8.76 22.47
N PRO A 260 14.43 9.59 23.52
CA PRO A 260 13.43 9.30 24.54
C PRO A 260 12.04 9.29 23.90
N ALA A 261 11.21 8.31 24.29
CA ALA A 261 9.80 8.28 23.95
C ALA A 261 9.14 9.53 24.57
N ASP A 262 8.88 10.53 23.75
CA ASP A 262 8.26 11.77 24.20
C ASP A 262 6.74 11.56 24.31
N PRO A 263 6.17 11.53 25.53
CA PRO A 263 4.73 11.31 25.70
C PRO A 263 3.89 12.41 25.05
N ALA A 264 4.44 13.62 24.84
CA ALA A 264 3.72 14.71 24.17
C ALA A 264 3.62 14.52 22.64
N ARG A 265 4.53 13.75 22.02
CA ARG A 265 4.41 13.36 20.60
C ARG A 265 3.29 12.35 20.37
N GLU A 266 2.94 11.57 21.38
CA GLU A 266 1.94 10.49 21.29
C GLU A 266 0.50 11.03 21.20
N GLU A 267 0.21 12.20 21.78
CA GLU A 267 -1.13 12.83 21.72
C GLU A 267 -1.35 13.66 20.44
N ALA A 268 -0.27 14.15 19.83
CA ALA A 268 -0.31 15.14 18.75
C ALA A 268 -0.16 14.54 17.34
N GLY A 269 -0.85 13.45 17.01
CA GLY A 269 -0.99 12.99 15.62
C GLY A 269 0.30 12.93 14.78
N THR A 270 1.43 12.64 15.43
CA THR A 270 2.76 12.69 14.81
C THR A 270 2.91 11.60 13.76
N ALA A 271 3.78 11.84 12.77
CA ALA A 271 4.05 10.85 11.74
C ALA A 271 4.69 9.61 12.36
N ALA A 272 4.20 8.42 12.00
CA ALA A 272 4.76 7.16 12.45
C ALA A 272 6.19 7.01 11.94
N GLU A 273 7.14 6.74 12.83
CA GLU A 273 8.52 6.47 12.41
C GLU A 273 8.60 5.06 11.82
N VAL A 274 9.02 4.97 10.56
CA VAL A 274 9.12 3.72 9.80
C VAL A 274 10.57 3.46 9.45
N VAL A 275 11.07 2.27 9.79
CA VAL A 275 12.41 1.82 9.39
C VAL A 275 12.29 0.73 8.33
N VAL A 276 12.91 0.95 7.17
CA VAL A 276 12.98 -0.03 6.08
C VAL A 276 14.41 -0.53 5.97
N CYS A 277 14.62 -1.84 6.12
CA CYS A 277 15.96 -2.43 6.13
C CYS A 277 16.09 -3.70 5.30
N ALA A 278 17.30 -3.95 4.80
CA ALA A 278 17.62 -5.14 4.03
C ALA A 278 18.32 -6.17 4.93
N ALA A 279 17.77 -7.38 5.03
CA ALA A 279 18.37 -8.55 5.66
C ALA A 279 19.06 -8.26 7.02
N PRO A 280 18.31 -7.78 8.04
CA PRO A 280 18.91 -7.47 9.34
C PRO A 280 19.53 -8.72 9.98
N THR A 281 20.67 -8.55 10.64
CA THR A 281 21.27 -9.62 11.45
C THR A 281 20.35 -10.00 12.62
N ARG A 282 20.55 -11.17 13.24
CA ARG A 282 19.74 -11.62 14.39
C ARG A 282 19.74 -10.60 15.54
N GLU A 283 20.87 -9.93 15.78
CA GLU A 283 20.99 -8.92 16.82
C GLU A 283 20.21 -7.64 16.46
N GLN A 284 20.36 -7.15 15.23
CA GLN A 284 19.60 -6.00 14.72
C GLN A 284 18.10 -6.28 14.73
N ALA A 285 17.70 -7.48 14.31
CA ALA A 285 16.32 -7.98 14.38
C ALA A 285 15.76 -7.95 15.80
N ARG A 286 16.53 -8.39 16.80
CA ARG A 286 16.12 -8.34 18.21
C ARG A 286 15.88 -6.91 18.68
N ARG A 287 16.78 -5.99 18.33
CA ARG A 287 16.67 -4.56 18.67
C ARG A 287 15.48 -3.90 17.98
N LEU A 288 15.29 -4.15 16.68
CA LEU A 288 14.10 -3.71 15.93
C LEU A 288 12.81 -4.27 16.54
N GLY A 289 12.79 -5.55 16.90
CA GLY A 289 11.64 -6.19 17.54
C GLY A 289 11.27 -5.56 18.88
N ALA A 290 12.27 -5.16 19.69
CA ALA A 290 12.04 -4.45 20.94
C ALA A 290 11.45 -3.04 20.70
N LEU A 291 11.96 -2.30 19.72
CA LEU A 291 11.45 -0.98 19.34
C LEU A 291 10.05 -1.04 18.70
N ALA A 292 9.76 -2.10 17.94
CA ALA A 292 8.44 -2.36 17.37
C ALA A 292 7.41 -2.72 18.46
N ALA A 293 7.81 -3.54 19.44
CA ALA A 293 6.97 -3.93 20.57
C ALA A 293 6.69 -2.77 21.54
N SER A 294 7.65 -1.86 21.76
CA SER A 294 7.41 -0.63 22.52
C SER A 294 6.51 0.35 21.79
N GLY A 295 6.32 0.14 20.48
CA GLY A 295 5.47 0.93 19.63
C GLY A 295 6.10 2.23 19.14
N VAL A 296 7.42 2.37 19.27
CA VAL A 296 8.16 3.56 18.82
C VAL A 296 8.28 3.58 17.29
N VAL A 297 8.43 2.40 16.66
CA VAL A 297 8.64 2.29 15.22
C VAL A 297 7.77 1.21 14.57
N VAL A 298 7.59 1.34 13.26
CA VAL A 298 7.12 0.27 12.38
C VAL A 298 8.29 -0.15 11.48
N CYS A 299 8.59 -1.44 11.44
CA CYS A 299 9.74 -1.99 10.72
C CYS A 299 9.29 -2.81 9.50
N LEU A 300 9.88 -2.52 8.34
CA LEU A 300 9.80 -3.32 7.14
C LEU A 300 11.17 -3.97 6.88
N ALA A 301 11.25 -5.29 6.85
CA ALA A 301 12.51 -6.01 6.63
C ALA A 301 12.47 -6.88 5.36
N ASP A 302 13.56 -6.84 4.59
CA ASP A 302 13.83 -7.82 3.53
C ASP A 302 14.28 -9.16 4.14
N GLY A 303 13.48 -10.21 3.97
CA GLY A 303 13.77 -11.55 4.44
C GLY A 303 13.24 -11.87 5.84
N PRO A 304 13.38 -13.14 6.27
CA PRO A 304 12.83 -13.63 7.52
C PRO A 304 13.56 -13.03 8.73
N VAL A 305 12.78 -12.68 9.76
CA VAL A 305 13.29 -12.12 11.01
C VAL A 305 12.70 -12.90 12.19
N PRO A 306 13.52 -13.34 13.16
CA PRO A 306 13.00 -14.02 14.34
C PRO A 306 12.16 -13.09 15.22
N GLY A 307 11.07 -13.60 15.77
CA GLY A 307 10.21 -12.89 16.73
C GLY A 307 8.77 -12.74 16.25
N HIS A 308 7.99 -11.92 16.96
CA HIS A 308 6.62 -11.59 16.58
C HIS A 308 6.63 -10.67 15.37
N SER A 309 6.24 -11.17 14.21
CA SER A 309 6.22 -10.42 12.95
C SER A 309 5.10 -10.92 12.04
N TRP A 310 4.73 -10.11 11.05
CA TRP A 310 3.89 -10.54 9.94
C TRP A 310 4.74 -10.79 8.70
N ALA A 311 4.60 -11.98 8.11
CA ALA A 311 5.34 -12.36 6.91
C ALA A 311 4.50 -12.20 5.63
N LEU A 312 4.91 -11.27 4.77
CA LEU A 312 4.40 -11.11 3.41
C LEU A 312 5.24 -11.97 2.46
N ARG A 313 4.72 -13.15 2.10
CA ARG A 313 5.40 -14.10 1.21
C ARG A 313 5.04 -13.81 -0.24
N VAL A 314 6.03 -13.50 -1.07
CA VAL A 314 5.84 -13.23 -2.49
C VAL A 314 6.50 -14.29 -3.37
N ASP A 315 5.75 -14.76 -4.37
CA ASP A 315 6.26 -15.70 -5.38
C ASP A 315 6.89 -14.98 -6.59
N ALA A 316 7.58 -15.73 -7.45
CA ALA A 316 8.18 -15.20 -8.67
C ALA A 316 7.16 -14.65 -9.70
N ARG A 317 5.86 -14.91 -9.51
CA ARG A 317 4.78 -14.36 -10.33
C ARG A 317 4.26 -13.03 -9.77
N GLY A 318 4.76 -12.58 -8.63
CA GLY A 318 4.30 -11.39 -7.94
C GLY A 318 2.98 -11.60 -7.19
N ARG A 319 2.66 -12.82 -6.76
CA ARG A 319 1.55 -13.05 -5.83
C ARG A 319 2.07 -12.93 -4.41
N VAL A 320 1.45 -12.06 -3.63
CA VAL A 320 1.71 -11.91 -2.20
C VAL A 320 0.67 -12.69 -1.40
N THR A 321 1.16 -13.41 -0.39
CA THR A 321 0.35 -14.17 0.55
C THR A 321 0.82 -13.92 1.96
N ALA A 322 -0.12 -13.79 2.90
CA ALA A 322 0.16 -13.87 4.32
C ALA A 322 -0.91 -14.77 4.93
N PRO A 323 -0.66 -16.09 5.04
CA PRO A 323 -1.66 -17.05 5.51
C PRO A 323 -2.21 -16.71 6.90
N GLU A 324 -1.33 -16.21 7.78
CA GLU A 324 -1.67 -15.77 9.14
C GLU A 324 -2.67 -14.60 9.16
N LEU A 325 -2.75 -13.85 8.05
CA LEU A 325 -3.64 -12.71 7.86
C LEU A 325 -4.82 -13.04 6.92
N GLY A 326 -4.91 -14.26 6.40
CA GLY A 326 -5.88 -14.58 5.35
C GLY A 326 -5.73 -13.72 4.08
N LEU A 327 -4.53 -13.21 3.83
CA LEU A 327 -4.26 -12.23 2.78
C LEU A 327 -3.73 -12.91 1.51
N HIS A 328 -4.35 -12.64 0.37
CA HIS A 328 -3.91 -13.08 -0.95
C HIS A 328 -4.12 -11.97 -1.98
N ALA A 329 -3.06 -11.52 -2.65
CA ALA A 329 -3.15 -10.47 -3.67
C ALA A 329 -2.08 -10.62 -4.76
N ASP A 330 -2.31 -10.01 -5.92
CA ASP A 330 -1.35 -9.84 -7.01
C ASP A 330 -0.64 -8.48 -6.85
N CYS A 331 0.63 -8.51 -6.45
CA CYS A 331 1.49 -7.34 -6.29
C CYS A 331 2.33 -7.02 -7.54
N ALA A 332 2.31 -7.86 -8.59
CA ALA A 332 3.02 -7.59 -9.84
C ALA A 332 2.75 -6.19 -10.47
N PRO A 333 1.51 -5.64 -10.44
CA PRO A 333 1.26 -4.29 -10.95
C PRO A 333 1.72 -3.16 -10.00
N LEU A 334 2.00 -3.45 -8.73
CA LEU A 334 2.17 -2.47 -7.67
C LEU A 334 3.33 -1.50 -7.93
N GLY A 335 4.54 -2.00 -8.21
CA GLY A 335 5.72 -1.15 -8.42
C GLY A 335 5.53 -0.10 -9.53
N ARG A 336 4.92 -0.49 -10.65
CA ARG A 336 4.60 0.45 -11.75
C ARG A 336 3.50 1.44 -11.36
N ALA A 337 2.51 1.01 -10.59
CA ALA A 337 1.43 1.86 -10.11
C ALA A 337 1.93 2.91 -9.10
N VAL A 338 2.75 2.50 -8.13
CA VAL A 338 3.40 3.39 -7.15
C VAL A 338 4.28 4.40 -7.87
N ALA A 339 5.13 3.96 -8.81
CA ALA A 339 5.95 4.87 -9.60
C ALA A 339 5.11 5.88 -10.42
N ALA A 340 3.93 5.49 -10.89
CA ALA A 340 3.00 6.42 -11.56
C ALA A 340 2.39 7.42 -10.56
N ALA A 341 1.98 6.97 -9.37
CA ALA A 341 1.45 7.82 -8.30
C ALA A 341 2.49 8.84 -7.80
N VAL A 342 3.72 8.41 -7.51
CA VAL A 342 4.84 9.30 -7.12
C VAL A 342 5.12 10.34 -8.20
N ARG A 343 5.09 9.94 -9.48
CA ARG A 343 5.24 10.90 -10.60
C ARG A 343 4.09 11.90 -10.66
N ALA A 344 2.85 11.47 -10.36
CA ALA A 344 1.70 12.36 -10.29
C ALA A 344 1.84 13.35 -9.11
N ASP A 345 2.30 12.89 -7.94
CA ASP A 345 2.57 13.74 -6.77
C ASP A 345 3.61 14.82 -7.10
N ARG A 346 4.73 14.43 -7.71
CA ARG A 346 5.77 15.38 -8.16
C ARG A 346 5.22 16.40 -9.16
N ARG A 347 4.36 15.98 -10.09
CA ARG A 347 3.71 16.89 -11.06
C ARG A 347 2.75 17.86 -10.36
N ARG A 348 2.01 17.40 -9.34
CA ARG A 348 1.12 18.25 -8.53
C ARG A 348 1.93 19.26 -7.73
N ALA A 349 2.98 18.84 -7.05
CA ALA A 349 3.86 19.72 -6.28
C ALA A 349 4.44 20.85 -7.12
N ARG A 350 4.83 20.57 -8.38
CA ARG A 350 5.33 21.58 -9.33
C ARG A 350 4.25 22.55 -9.83
N ARG A 351 2.98 22.14 -9.83
CA ARG A 351 1.84 22.94 -10.32
C ARG A 351 1.12 23.69 -9.21
N ALA A 352 1.29 23.28 -7.96
CA ALA A 352 0.79 24.02 -6.83
C ALA A 352 1.39 25.42 -6.91
N PRO A 353 0.59 26.49 -7.04
CA PRO A 353 1.13 27.84 -6.99
C PRO A 353 1.90 27.93 -5.68
N GLN A 354 3.16 28.39 -5.76
CA GLN A 354 3.82 28.90 -4.57
C GLN A 354 2.86 29.93 -4.02
N ARG A 355 2.10 29.56 -2.97
CA ARG A 355 1.54 30.58 -2.10
C ARG A 355 2.79 31.31 -1.65
N HIS A 356 3.02 32.48 -2.23
CA HIS A 356 3.90 33.45 -1.64
C HIS A 356 3.38 33.56 -0.22
N THR A 357 4.07 32.90 0.71
CA THR A 357 4.12 33.35 2.08
C THR A 357 4.65 34.76 1.92
N MET A 358 3.72 35.70 1.82
CA MET A 358 3.99 37.09 2.08
C MET A 358 4.53 37.05 3.49
N VAL A 359 5.85 37.07 3.60
CA VAL A 359 6.53 37.43 4.82
C VAL A 359 6.01 38.83 5.05
N GLU A 360 4.96 38.96 5.87
CA GLU A 360 4.63 40.25 6.47
C GLU A 360 5.95 40.70 7.10
N PRO A 361 6.54 41.82 6.65
CA PRO A 361 7.68 42.37 7.35
C PRO A 361 7.23 42.60 8.80
N PRO A 362 8.11 42.38 9.79
CA PRO A 362 7.79 42.66 11.18
C PRO A 362 7.28 44.10 11.24
N ILE A 363 6.02 44.29 11.62
CA ILE A 363 5.56 45.60 12.04
C ILE A 363 6.39 45.89 13.29
N GLU A 364 7.40 46.74 13.12
CA GLU A 364 8.11 47.37 14.23
C GLU A 364 7.04 48.06 15.07
N LEU A 365 6.69 47.44 16.20
CA LEU A 365 5.97 48.08 17.29
C LEU A 365 6.86 49.22 17.80
N ARG A 366 6.63 50.40 17.20
CA ARG A 366 7.16 51.68 17.63
C ARG A 366 6.85 51.85 19.11
N GLY A 367 7.91 51.93 19.91
CA GLY A 367 7.83 52.06 21.36
C GLY A 367 6.90 53.20 21.79
N TRP A 368 5.88 52.86 22.57
CA TRP A 368 5.20 53.82 23.41
C TRP A 368 6.12 54.13 24.61
N PRO A 369 6.39 55.41 24.93
CA PRO A 369 7.21 55.76 26.07
C PRO A 369 6.50 55.40 27.37
N GLU A 370 7.24 54.64 28.17
CA GLU A 370 6.96 54.21 29.53
C GLU A 370 6.79 55.44 30.44
N GLN A 371 5.56 55.80 30.78
CA GLN A 371 5.27 56.78 31.83
C GLN A 371 5.48 56.11 33.18
N ARG A 372 6.57 56.47 33.88
CA ARG A 372 6.75 56.21 35.31
C ARG A 372 5.72 56.98 36.14
N PRO A 373 5.03 56.32 37.08
CA PRO A 373 4.52 56.96 38.28
C PRO A 373 5.53 56.80 39.44
N PRO A 374 5.61 57.78 40.36
CA PRO A 374 6.63 57.85 41.39
C PRO A 374 6.35 56.96 42.62
N GLU A 375 7.44 56.59 43.28
CA GLU A 375 7.50 55.94 44.60
C GLU A 375 6.66 56.67 45.66
N ARG A 376 5.93 55.90 46.47
CA ARG A 376 5.58 56.27 47.85
C ARG A 376 5.73 55.08 48.77
N HIS A 377 6.30 55.39 49.93
CA HIS A 377 6.75 54.50 50.99
C HIS A 377 5.66 53.62 51.63
N ALA A 378 6.13 52.43 52.02
CA ALA A 378 5.81 51.60 53.18
C ALA A 378 4.49 51.83 53.94
N LEU A 379 3.75 50.73 54.13
CA LEU A 379 3.30 50.29 55.45
C LEU A 379 3.19 48.75 55.47
N THR A 380 3.80 48.18 56.51
CA THR A 380 3.78 46.79 56.95
C THR A 380 2.37 46.26 57.18
N GLU A 381 2.07 45.06 56.68
CA GLU A 381 1.19 44.12 57.39
C GLU A 381 1.47 42.67 56.93
N GLU A 382 1.78 41.85 57.93
CA GLU A 382 2.05 40.41 57.85
C GLU A 382 0.73 39.64 57.91
N PRO A 383 0.54 38.58 57.09
CA PRO A 383 -0.22 37.44 57.59
C PRO A 383 0.35 36.06 57.17
N THR A 384 0.71 35.30 58.21
CA THR A 384 0.41 33.90 58.53
C THR A 384 0.29 32.85 57.40
N PRO A 385 1.11 31.77 57.43
CA PRO A 385 1.02 30.65 56.48
C PRO A 385 -0.07 29.62 56.84
N PRO A 386 -0.65 28.91 55.85
CA PRO A 386 -1.67 27.88 56.07
C PRO A 386 -1.09 26.54 56.58
N PRO A 387 -1.90 25.73 57.29
CA PRO A 387 -1.44 24.54 58.00
C PRO A 387 -1.17 23.32 57.11
N THR A 388 -0.11 22.60 57.50
CA THR A 388 0.39 21.34 56.95
C THR A 388 -0.54 20.15 57.28
N PRO A 389 -0.91 19.30 56.30
CA PRO A 389 -1.55 18.01 56.59
C PRO A 389 -0.50 16.93 57.00
N PRO A 390 -0.85 16.00 57.91
CA PRO A 390 0.10 15.02 58.46
C PRO A 390 0.48 13.88 57.49
N PRO A 391 1.65 13.26 57.68
CA PRO A 391 2.20 12.24 56.79
C PRO A 391 1.48 10.89 56.93
N THR A 392 1.11 10.31 55.77
CA THR A 392 0.63 8.94 55.66
C THR A 392 1.83 7.99 55.47
N PRO A 393 1.95 6.87 56.20
CA PRO A 393 3.10 5.98 56.10
C PRO A 393 3.12 5.15 54.79
N PRO A 394 4.30 4.78 54.27
CA PRO A 394 4.43 4.03 53.03
C PRO A 394 4.06 2.54 53.23
N PRO A 395 3.31 1.91 52.32
CA PRO A 395 3.31 0.46 52.23
C PRO A 395 4.64 -0.04 51.64
N ARG A 396 5.06 -1.17 52.22
CA ARG A 396 6.35 -1.84 52.08
C ARG A 396 6.55 -2.40 50.66
N THR A 397 7.81 -2.42 50.25
CA THR A 397 8.37 -3.29 49.21
C THR A 397 8.18 -4.75 49.61
N ASP A 398 7.43 -5.51 48.82
CA ASP A 398 7.60 -6.96 48.72
C ASP A 398 8.08 -7.29 47.31
N THR A 399 9.40 -7.47 47.26
CA THR A 399 10.13 -8.14 46.20
C THR A 399 9.78 -9.63 46.24
N ALA A 400 9.01 -10.14 45.28
CA ALA A 400 9.02 -11.56 44.94
C ALA A 400 8.43 -11.82 43.55
N SER A 401 9.33 -12.03 42.57
CA SER A 401 9.04 -12.93 41.45
C SER A 401 8.71 -14.33 41.97
N PRO A 402 7.76 -15.02 41.33
CA PRO A 402 8.09 -16.34 40.76
C PRO A 402 7.56 -16.43 39.32
N LEU A 403 8.44 -16.57 38.33
CA LEU A 403 8.80 -17.87 37.76
C LEU A 403 7.60 -18.77 37.44
N LEU A 404 7.28 -18.81 36.13
CA LEU A 404 7.06 -20.01 35.34
C LEU A 404 6.42 -21.20 36.08
N SER A 405 5.11 -21.33 35.97
CA SER A 405 4.47 -22.63 36.05
C SER A 405 4.47 -23.25 34.65
N GLU A 406 5.37 -24.23 34.45
CA GLU A 406 5.25 -25.24 33.40
C GLU A 406 3.91 -25.98 33.53
N PRO A 407 3.16 -26.22 32.44
CA PRO A 407 2.23 -27.33 32.44
C PRO A 407 3.02 -28.63 32.26
N ALA A 408 3.07 -29.41 33.34
CA ALA A 408 3.41 -30.82 33.32
C ALA A 408 2.44 -31.57 32.39
N THR A 409 2.95 -32.09 31.27
CA THR A 409 2.50 -33.36 30.65
C THR A 409 3.51 -33.78 29.58
N ALA A 410 4.70 -34.17 30.02
CA ALA A 410 5.56 -35.07 29.26
C ALA A 410 5.77 -36.34 30.09
N ARG A 411 4.91 -37.33 29.87
CA ARG A 411 5.24 -38.76 30.01
C ARG A 411 4.08 -39.64 29.54
N SER A 412 4.16 -40.09 28.29
CA SER A 412 4.05 -41.50 27.94
C SER A 412 4.65 -41.69 26.55
N ARG A 413 5.92 -42.12 26.55
CA ARG A 413 6.52 -42.85 25.42
C ARG A 413 5.83 -44.21 25.35
N SER A 414 5.43 -44.63 24.16
CA SER A 414 5.69 -46.00 23.72
C SER A 414 6.29 -45.91 22.33
N ALA A 415 7.52 -46.39 22.27
CA ALA A 415 8.29 -46.59 21.08
C ALA A 415 7.87 -47.93 20.49
N GLU A 416 7.49 -47.95 19.22
CA GLU A 416 7.65 -49.13 18.37
C GLU A 416 8.39 -48.69 17.11
N ALA A 417 9.67 -49.08 17.08
CA ALA A 417 10.47 -49.17 15.89
C ALA A 417 10.58 -50.66 15.55
N SER A 418 10.13 -51.04 14.36
CA SER A 418 10.52 -52.24 13.61
C SER A 418 10.35 -51.82 12.15
N SER A 419 11.40 -51.58 11.34
CA SER A 419 12.58 -52.38 11.04
C SER A 419 12.26 -53.79 10.54
N THR A 420 11.78 -53.86 9.31
CA THR A 420 12.06 -54.92 8.32
C THR A 420 11.91 -54.23 6.97
N GLY A 421 12.96 -53.99 6.20
CA GLY A 421 13.82 -55.02 5.64
C GLY A 421 13.31 -55.27 4.22
N GLY A 422 13.96 -54.65 3.24
CA GLY A 422 13.67 -54.91 1.83
C GLY A 422 14.12 -56.32 1.45
N ASP A 423 13.35 -56.95 0.56
CA ASP A 423 13.89 -57.83 -0.46
C ASP A 423 12.86 -57.99 -1.60
N GLN A 424 13.29 -57.62 -2.80
CA GLN A 424 12.82 -58.14 -4.08
C GLN A 424 13.50 -59.52 -4.26
N PRO A 425 12.92 -60.53 -4.95
CA PRO A 425 12.81 -60.47 -6.41
C PRO A 425 11.64 -61.25 -7.08
N ALA A 426 11.44 -60.90 -8.36
CA ALA A 426 11.08 -61.68 -9.55
C ALA A 426 10.18 -62.95 -9.50
N ALA A 427 9.06 -62.85 -10.24
CA ALA A 427 8.51 -63.76 -11.28
C ALA A 427 8.19 -65.24 -10.89
N PRO A 428 7.47 -66.05 -11.70
CA PRO A 428 7.19 -65.99 -13.15
C PRO A 428 5.95 -65.20 -13.60
#